data_AF-A0A482YWA2-F1
#
_entry.id   AF-A0A482YWA2-F1
#
_cell.length_a   1.000
_cell.length_b   1.000
_cell.length_c   1.000
_cell.angle_alpha   90.00
_cell.angle_beta   90.00
_cell.angle_gamma   90.00
#
_symmetry.space_group_name_H-M   'P 1'
#
loop_
_entity.id
_entity.type
_entity.pdbx_description
1 polymer ?
#
loop_
_entity_poly.entity_id
_entity_poly.type
_entity_poly.pdbx_seq_one_letter_code
_entity_poly.pdbx_strand_id
1 'polypeptide(L)'
;NVFTDYETKSRHRRLSLGLEYQRTNFSANINKYHILSGKKVVNAAKEAAWSGYDVKFSGQAPYLPWAKIKGTYYHWDTKTGPNIKGNILGVDIELTPSVSFEFGQENNNTMNATNYGKLTVKLPLGNKQKSTNFAIASKAFKDSRKMDLGELAWVERNNKIKNSKILFHGLAYSLVTSPRTKRVWLDRNLGARQVCTSSTDADCFGDYYQWGRAKDGHESSTSGTTTILASSITTPAPNKFIIDQSNQSNQRARDWTKNDSNDSNGALRIAAWKDGGVNDICPAGFSVPSTAELKEDTLNSDVKNTATAFSSFLKLPAAGSRNGFNGDLNDRGSVAFLWVGAGAAKNSADSDAMKVTSNSSDIVNRVRTRGGSIRCIKDL
;
A
#
# COMPACT_ATOMS: atom_id res chain seq x y z
N ASN A 1 -10.11 -28.15 -14.56
CA ASN A 1 -10.85 -27.98 -13.30
C ASN A 1 -11.79 -26.78 -13.40
N VAL A 2 -12.83 -26.69 -12.55
CA VAL A 2 -13.80 -25.57 -12.50
C VAL A 2 -14.09 -25.22 -11.04
N PHE A 3 -14.09 -23.93 -10.70
CA PHE A 3 -14.34 -23.44 -9.34
C PHE A 3 -15.32 -22.27 -9.32
N THR A 4 -16.10 -22.19 -8.25
CA THR A 4 -16.80 -20.98 -7.84
C THR A 4 -16.17 -20.45 -6.56
N ASP A 5 -15.77 -19.18 -6.56
CA ASP A 5 -15.22 -18.52 -5.37
C ASP A 5 -16.22 -17.50 -4.84
N TYR A 6 -16.31 -17.46 -3.51
CA TYR A 6 -17.08 -16.46 -2.79
C TYR A 6 -16.22 -15.83 -1.71
N GLU A 7 -16.03 -14.51 -1.77
CA GLU A 7 -15.36 -13.77 -0.71
C GLU A 7 -16.41 -13.17 0.24
N THR A 8 -16.47 -13.67 1.47
CA THR A 8 -17.51 -13.30 2.45
C THR A 8 -17.53 -11.81 2.79
N LYS A 9 -16.35 -11.18 2.88
CA LYS A 9 -16.22 -9.76 3.25
C LYS A 9 -16.71 -8.81 2.15
N SER A 10 -16.30 -9.05 0.90
CA SER A 10 -16.66 -8.19 -0.23
C SER A 10 -17.96 -8.63 -0.92
N ARG A 11 -18.43 -9.85 -0.64
CA ARG A 11 -19.55 -10.54 -1.30
C ARG A 11 -19.37 -10.66 -2.81
N HIS A 12 -18.12 -10.65 -3.27
CA HIS A 12 -17.78 -10.91 -4.67
C HIS A 12 -17.89 -12.40 -4.99
N ARG A 13 -18.34 -12.69 -6.20
CA ARG A 13 -18.51 -14.04 -6.75
C ARG A 13 -17.69 -14.15 -8.03
N ARG A 14 -16.98 -15.27 -8.20
CA ARG A 14 -16.10 -15.50 -9.35
C ARG A 14 -16.22 -16.94 -9.82
N LEU A 15 -16.35 -17.13 -11.12
CA LEU A 15 -16.18 -18.41 -11.79
C LEU A 15 -14.73 -18.54 -12.26
N SER A 16 -14.14 -19.71 -12.11
CA SER A 16 -12.78 -19.98 -12.60
C SER A 16 -12.73 -21.27 -13.39
N LEU A 17 -11.95 -21.23 -14.48
CA LEU A 17 -11.67 -22.37 -15.34
C LEU A 17 -10.16 -22.60 -15.34
N GLY A 18 -9.72 -23.81 -15.03
CA GLY A 18 -8.31 -24.17 -15.00
C GLY A 18 -7.98 -25.32 -15.94
N LEU A 19 -6.86 -25.20 -16.65
CA LEU A 19 -6.24 -26.25 -17.46
C LEU A 19 -4.88 -26.60 -16.85
N GLU A 20 -4.60 -27.89 -16.74
CA GLU A 20 -3.38 -28.40 -16.11
C GLU A 20 -2.62 -29.30 -17.08
N TYR A 21 -1.32 -29.09 -17.15
CA TYR A 21 -0.37 -29.96 -17.80
C TYR A 21 0.66 -30.41 -16.77
N GLN A 22 0.74 -31.71 -16.52
CA GLN A 22 1.54 -32.29 -15.46
C GLN A 22 2.53 -33.31 -16.05
N ARG A 23 3.78 -33.21 -15.62
CA ARG A 23 4.84 -34.20 -15.79
C ARG A 23 5.59 -34.32 -14.47
N THR A 24 6.37 -35.38 -14.32
CA THR A 24 7.15 -35.66 -13.10
C THR A 24 8.01 -34.49 -12.62
N ASN A 25 8.68 -33.80 -13.56
CA ASN A 25 9.64 -32.73 -13.26
C ASN A 25 9.15 -31.33 -13.66
N PHE A 26 7.94 -31.22 -14.21
CA PHE A 26 7.42 -29.97 -14.73
C PHE A 26 5.89 -29.95 -14.70
N SER A 27 5.32 -28.83 -14.29
CA SER A 27 3.89 -28.57 -14.40
C SER A 27 3.61 -27.17 -14.93
N ALA A 28 2.52 -27.05 -15.67
CA ALA A 28 1.96 -25.80 -16.14
C ALA A 28 0.46 -25.75 -15.79
N ASN A 29 0.01 -24.65 -15.20
CA ASN A 29 -1.37 -24.42 -14.80
C ASN A 29 -1.83 -23.10 -15.39
N ILE A 30 -2.89 -23.13 -16.17
CA ILE A 30 -3.46 -21.96 -16.82
C ILE A 30 -4.85 -21.75 -16.23
N ASN A 31 -5.05 -20.65 -15.52
CA ASN A 31 -6.32 -20.35 -14.88
C ASN A 31 -6.91 -19.07 -15.45
N LYS A 32 -8.18 -19.12 -15.87
CA LYS A 32 -8.97 -17.96 -16.27
C LYS A 32 -10.03 -17.68 -15.22
N TYR A 33 -10.16 -16.41 -14.88
CA TYR A 33 -11.01 -15.90 -13.80
C TYR A 33 -12.06 -14.95 -14.36
N HIS A 34 -13.33 -15.24 -14.12
CA HIS A 34 -14.45 -14.43 -14.55
C HIS A 34 -15.30 -13.98 -13.37
N ILE A 35 -15.34 -12.67 -13.14
CA ILE A 35 -16.15 -12.10 -12.05
C ILE A 35 -17.63 -12.13 -12.43
N LEU A 36 -18.43 -12.78 -11.60
CA LEU A 36 -19.89 -12.89 -11.74
C LEU A 36 -20.63 -11.76 -11.03
N SER A 37 -20.00 -11.13 -10.05
CA SER A 37 -20.60 -10.03 -9.28
C SER A 37 -20.29 -8.66 -9.90
N GLY A 38 -21.29 -7.78 -9.99
CA GLY A 38 -21.06 -6.35 -10.27
C GLY A 38 -20.35 -5.61 -9.14
N LYS A 39 -20.35 -4.27 -9.21
CA LYS A 39 -19.80 -3.40 -8.15
C LYS A 39 -20.47 -3.71 -6.80
N LYS A 40 -19.69 -3.82 -5.73
CA LYS A 40 -20.16 -4.06 -4.36
C LYS A 40 -19.79 -2.90 -3.47
N VAL A 41 -20.67 -2.55 -2.54
CA VAL A 41 -20.35 -1.56 -1.51
C VAL A 41 -19.68 -2.29 -0.37
N VAL A 42 -18.39 -2.03 -0.16
CA VAL A 42 -17.58 -2.59 0.92
C VAL A 42 -17.08 -1.41 1.73
N ASN A 43 -17.40 -1.38 3.03
CA ASN A 43 -17.04 -0.27 3.91
C ASN A 43 -17.46 1.12 3.35
N ALA A 44 -18.66 1.19 2.76
CA ALA A 44 -19.23 2.37 2.12
C ALA A 44 -18.45 2.92 0.89
N ALA A 45 -17.49 2.18 0.35
CA ALA A 45 -16.86 2.43 -0.94
C ALA A 45 -17.34 1.41 -1.99
N LYS A 46 -17.53 1.84 -3.24
CA LYS A 46 -17.88 0.93 -4.35
C LYS A 46 -16.61 0.26 -4.87
N GLU A 47 -16.46 -1.03 -4.58
CA GLU A 47 -15.38 -1.89 -5.06
C GLU A 47 -15.86 -2.71 -6.27
N ALA A 48 -14.95 -3.04 -7.19
CA ALA A 48 -15.18 -4.03 -8.22
C ALA A 48 -14.03 -5.04 -8.25
N ALA A 49 -14.36 -6.32 -8.17
CA ALA A 49 -13.41 -7.38 -8.43
C ALA A 49 -13.03 -7.43 -9.92
N TRP A 50 -11.87 -8.01 -10.19
CA TRP A 50 -11.27 -8.05 -11.53
C TRP A 50 -11.30 -9.45 -12.12
N SER A 51 -11.70 -9.52 -13.39
CA SER A 51 -11.47 -10.70 -14.22
C SER A 51 -9.99 -10.75 -14.61
N GLY A 52 -9.54 -11.90 -15.09
CA GLY A 52 -8.14 -12.02 -15.52
C GLY A 52 -7.74 -13.45 -15.75
N TYR A 53 -6.43 -13.67 -15.82
CA TYR A 53 -5.86 -14.99 -15.91
C TYR A 53 -4.47 -15.03 -15.27
N ASP A 54 -4.05 -16.24 -14.90
CA ASP A 54 -2.66 -16.53 -14.58
C ASP A 54 -2.17 -17.77 -15.32
N VAL A 55 -0.85 -17.81 -15.52
CA VAL A 55 -0.12 -18.95 -16.04
C VAL A 55 0.98 -19.24 -15.04
N LYS A 56 0.97 -20.43 -14.45
CA LYS A 56 1.93 -20.88 -13.45
C LYS A 56 2.74 -22.04 -13.98
N PHE A 57 4.05 -21.91 -13.90
CA PHE A 57 5.01 -22.95 -14.21
C PHE A 57 5.74 -23.37 -12.93
N SER A 58 5.98 -24.66 -12.79
CA SER A 58 6.78 -25.21 -11.70
C SER A 58 7.64 -26.33 -12.25
N GLY A 59 8.94 -26.27 -12.03
CA GLY A 59 9.87 -27.29 -12.50
C GLY A 59 10.85 -27.69 -11.40
N GLN A 60 11.27 -28.95 -11.37
CA GLN A 60 12.35 -29.38 -10.49
C GLN A 60 13.63 -28.58 -10.84
N ALA A 61 14.30 -28.05 -9.82
CA ALA A 61 15.61 -27.43 -10.03
C ALA A 61 16.63 -28.50 -10.50
N PRO A 62 17.48 -28.19 -11.49
CA PRO A 62 18.51 -29.11 -11.97
C PRO A 62 19.41 -29.61 -10.83
N TYR A 63 19.58 -30.92 -10.73
CA TYR A 63 20.39 -31.62 -9.72
C TYR A 63 19.90 -31.49 -8.27
N LEU A 64 18.85 -30.70 -8.02
CA LEU A 64 18.29 -30.46 -6.69
C LEU A 64 16.90 -31.08 -6.60
N PRO A 65 16.79 -32.38 -6.28
CA PRO A 65 15.51 -33.11 -6.26
C PRO A 65 14.50 -32.61 -5.21
N TRP A 66 14.94 -31.74 -4.30
CA TRP A 66 14.22 -31.16 -3.19
C TRP A 66 13.82 -29.69 -3.42
N ALA A 67 14.20 -29.10 -4.56
CA ALA A 67 13.87 -27.73 -4.91
C ALA A 67 13.06 -27.66 -6.20
N LYS A 68 12.12 -26.71 -6.25
CA LYS A 68 11.35 -26.36 -7.45
C LYS A 68 11.51 -24.89 -7.78
N ILE A 69 11.76 -24.59 -9.04
CA ILE A 69 11.72 -23.23 -9.58
C ILE A 69 10.29 -22.98 -10.04
N LYS A 70 9.69 -21.89 -9.56
CA LYS A 70 8.33 -21.48 -9.88
C LYS A 70 8.35 -20.15 -10.62
N GLY A 71 7.55 -20.06 -11.68
CA GLY A 71 7.30 -18.85 -12.44
C GLY A 71 5.80 -18.63 -12.57
N THR A 72 5.31 -17.43 -12.31
CA THR A 72 3.91 -17.07 -12.57
C THR A 72 3.88 -15.82 -13.42
N TYR A 73 3.10 -15.82 -14.48
CA TYR A 73 2.64 -14.61 -15.15
C TYR A 73 1.16 -14.42 -14.83
N TYR A 74 0.73 -13.17 -14.62
CA TYR A 74 -0.68 -12.87 -14.45
C TYR A 74 -1.08 -11.58 -15.17
N HIS A 75 -2.36 -11.49 -15.49
CA HIS A 75 -3.01 -10.30 -16.04
C HIS A 75 -4.40 -10.13 -15.43
N TRP A 76 -4.70 -8.93 -14.92
CA TRP A 76 -5.98 -8.58 -14.32
C TRP A 76 -6.62 -7.39 -15.05
N ASP A 77 -7.85 -7.59 -15.49
CA ASP A 77 -8.68 -6.59 -16.18
C ASP A 77 -9.27 -5.62 -15.14
N THR A 78 -8.54 -4.54 -14.87
CA THR A 78 -8.98 -3.54 -13.91
C THR A 78 -10.19 -2.80 -14.42
N LYS A 79 -11.16 -2.52 -13.54
CA LYS A 79 -12.34 -1.70 -13.90
C LYS A 79 -12.04 -0.20 -13.92
N THR A 80 -10.94 0.22 -13.32
CA THR A 80 -10.48 1.61 -13.22
C THR A 80 -8.96 1.65 -13.31
N GLY A 81 -8.41 2.44 -14.24
CA GLY A 81 -6.96 2.51 -14.49
C GLY A 81 -6.44 1.45 -15.49
N PRO A 82 -5.10 1.36 -15.66
CA PRO A 82 -4.49 0.37 -16.54
C PRO A 82 -4.54 -1.02 -15.91
N ASN A 83 -4.67 -2.04 -16.78
CA ASN A 83 -4.65 -3.44 -16.37
C ASN A 83 -3.36 -3.77 -15.62
N ILE A 84 -3.47 -4.67 -14.63
CA ILE A 84 -2.31 -5.09 -13.84
C ILE A 84 -1.74 -6.35 -14.46
N LYS A 85 -0.46 -6.32 -14.80
CA LYS A 85 0.30 -7.46 -15.27
C LYS A 85 1.60 -7.57 -14.51
N GLY A 86 2.01 -8.79 -14.21
CA GLY A 86 3.19 -9.03 -13.40
C GLY A 86 3.72 -10.44 -13.51
N ASN A 87 4.93 -10.60 -12.99
CA ASN A 87 5.62 -11.86 -12.90
C ASN A 87 5.97 -12.16 -11.45
N ILE A 88 5.91 -13.43 -11.07
CA ILE A 88 6.42 -13.94 -9.80
C ILE A 88 7.46 -14.99 -10.12
N LEU A 89 8.66 -14.85 -9.56
CA LEU A 89 9.73 -15.84 -9.64
C LEU A 89 10.06 -16.30 -8.23
N GLY A 90 10.04 -17.60 -8.00
CA GLY A 90 10.29 -18.16 -6.67
C GLY A 90 10.99 -19.51 -6.71
N VAL A 91 11.56 -19.88 -5.58
CA VAL A 91 12.16 -21.19 -5.32
C VAL A 91 11.46 -21.79 -4.11
N ASP A 92 10.92 -22.99 -4.28
CA ASP A 92 10.23 -23.77 -3.25
C ASP A 92 11.11 -24.93 -2.81
N ILE A 93 11.41 -24.98 -1.52
CA ILE A 93 12.26 -25.97 -0.88
C ILE A 93 11.37 -26.93 -0.09
N GLU A 94 11.42 -28.21 -0.44
CA GLU A 94 10.73 -29.28 0.27
C GLU A 94 11.55 -29.69 1.50
N LEU A 95 11.03 -29.44 2.71
CA LEU A 95 11.66 -29.84 3.97
C LEU A 95 11.22 -31.25 4.39
N THR A 96 9.96 -31.55 4.15
CA THR A 96 9.35 -32.90 4.23
C THR A 96 8.24 -32.97 3.16
N PRO A 97 7.66 -34.15 2.86
CA PRO A 97 6.54 -34.25 1.92
C PRO A 97 5.31 -33.39 2.29
N SER A 98 5.17 -32.99 3.56
CA SER A 98 4.09 -32.14 4.04
C SER A 98 4.50 -30.70 4.37
N VAL A 99 5.80 -30.39 4.43
CA VAL A 99 6.30 -29.07 4.81
C VAL A 99 7.23 -28.53 3.72
N SER A 100 6.89 -27.36 3.17
CA SER A 100 7.75 -26.66 2.22
C SER A 100 7.87 -25.18 2.55
N PHE A 101 8.99 -24.59 2.14
CA PHE A 101 9.25 -23.17 2.26
C PHE A 101 9.60 -22.58 0.91
N GLU A 102 8.85 -21.56 0.49
CA GLU A 102 9.04 -20.86 -0.76
C GLU A 102 9.50 -19.43 -0.49
N PHE A 103 10.51 -18.97 -1.22
CA PHE A 103 10.92 -17.57 -1.27
C PHE A 103 10.88 -17.10 -2.72
N GLY A 104 10.52 -15.85 -2.93
CA GLY A 104 10.43 -15.31 -4.27
C GLY A 104 10.29 -13.80 -4.31
N GLN A 105 10.20 -13.30 -5.53
CA GLN A 105 10.00 -11.90 -5.83
C GLN A 105 8.84 -11.75 -6.81
N GLU A 106 7.98 -10.78 -6.53
CA GLU A 106 6.91 -10.34 -7.40
C GLU A 106 7.27 -8.98 -7.99
N ASN A 107 7.15 -8.84 -9.31
CA ASN A 107 7.33 -7.57 -10.02
C ASN A 107 6.14 -7.33 -10.94
N ASN A 108 5.50 -6.16 -10.86
CA ASN A 108 4.34 -5.82 -11.67
C ASN A 108 4.38 -4.36 -12.12
N ASN A 109 3.51 -4.00 -13.06
CA ASN A 109 3.46 -2.66 -13.64
C ASN A 109 2.84 -1.57 -12.74
N THR A 110 2.54 -1.89 -11.48
CA THR A 110 1.89 -0.98 -10.53
C THR A 110 2.60 -0.90 -9.18
N MET A 111 3.64 -1.71 -8.97
CA MET A 111 4.36 -1.81 -7.70
C MET A 111 5.82 -2.15 -7.98
N ASN A 112 6.73 -1.56 -7.20
CA ASN A 112 8.12 -1.98 -7.16
C ASN A 112 8.24 -3.46 -6.76
N ALA A 113 9.36 -4.08 -7.15
CA ALA A 113 9.60 -5.48 -6.87
C ALA A 113 9.52 -5.78 -5.36
N THR A 114 8.68 -6.73 -4.96
CA THR A 114 8.50 -7.12 -3.55
C THR A 114 8.96 -8.55 -3.33
N ASN A 115 9.74 -8.76 -2.28
CA ASN A 115 10.19 -10.10 -1.86
C ASN A 115 9.17 -10.71 -0.90
N TYR A 116 8.98 -12.02 -0.95
CA TYR A 116 8.10 -12.75 -0.02
C TYR A 116 8.72 -14.07 0.45
N GLY A 117 8.21 -14.56 1.58
CA GLY A 117 8.44 -15.91 2.08
C GLY A 117 7.11 -16.57 2.41
N LYS A 118 6.96 -17.86 2.09
CA LYS A 118 5.73 -18.65 2.28
C LYS A 118 6.08 -20.02 2.87
N LEU A 119 5.57 -20.28 4.07
CA LEU A 119 5.59 -21.60 4.70
C LEU A 119 4.29 -22.34 4.38
N THR A 120 4.40 -23.58 3.87
CA THR A 120 3.26 -24.44 3.58
C THR A 120 3.31 -25.69 4.45
N VAL A 121 2.20 -26.02 5.13
CA VAL A 121 2.04 -27.24 5.94
C VAL A 121 0.76 -27.97 5.53
N LYS A 122 0.86 -29.24 5.14
CA LYS A 122 -0.27 -30.10 4.75
C LYS A 122 -0.72 -30.97 5.93
N LEU A 123 -1.96 -30.82 6.39
CA LEU A 123 -2.54 -31.61 7.50
C LEU A 123 -3.63 -32.58 7.00
N PRO A 124 -3.73 -33.81 7.57
CA PRO A 124 -2.82 -34.40 8.56
C PRO A 124 -1.44 -34.71 7.96
N LEU A 125 -0.40 -34.68 8.78
CA LEU A 125 0.96 -35.08 8.36
C LEU A 125 0.96 -36.59 8.09
N GLY A 126 1.10 -37.00 6.82
CA GLY A 126 1.04 -38.43 6.46
C GLY A 126 2.23 -39.23 7.00
N ASN A 127 2.10 -40.56 7.11
CA ASN A 127 3.04 -41.48 7.78
C ASN A 127 4.48 -41.54 7.20
N LYS A 128 4.79 -40.78 6.15
CA LYS A 128 6.11 -40.74 5.46
C LYS A 128 6.82 -39.39 5.64
N GLN A 129 6.80 -38.80 6.84
CA GLN A 129 7.47 -37.51 7.16
C GLN A 129 9.00 -37.61 7.38
N LYS A 130 9.73 -38.31 6.51
CA LYS A 130 11.20 -38.26 6.62
C LYS A 130 11.68 -36.88 6.15
N SER A 131 12.56 -36.26 6.93
CA SER A 131 13.23 -35.02 6.53
C SER A 131 13.94 -35.21 5.20
N THR A 132 13.85 -34.19 4.36
CA THR A 132 14.52 -34.18 3.07
C THR A 132 16.03 -34.23 3.26
N ASN A 133 16.69 -35.19 2.62
CA ASN A 133 18.14 -35.17 2.50
C ASN A 133 18.48 -34.16 1.39
N PHE A 134 19.07 -33.01 1.75
CA PHE A 134 19.42 -31.92 0.84
C PHE A 134 20.60 -32.25 -0.10
N ALA A 135 20.65 -33.49 -0.60
CA ALA A 135 21.69 -33.99 -1.47
C ALA A 135 21.61 -33.38 -2.88
N ILE A 136 22.77 -33.25 -3.52
CA ILE A 136 22.91 -32.91 -4.93
C ILE A 136 22.89 -34.24 -5.71
N ALA A 137 21.94 -34.38 -6.62
CA ALA A 137 21.81 -35.56 -7.46
C ALA A 137 22.85 -35.57 -8.59
N SER A 138 23.24 -36.76 -9.06
CA SER A 138 24.11 -36.90 -10.23
C SER A 138 23.40 -36.67 -11.57
N LYS A 139 22.06 -36.66 -11.58
CA LYS A 139 21.22 -36.36 -12.74
C LYS A 139 20.47 -35.06 -12.53
N ALA A 140 20.33 -34.26 -13.60
CA ALA A 140 19.64 -32.98 -13.54
C ALA A 140 18.17 -33.11 -13.12
N PHE A 141 17.46 -34.16 -13.57
CA PHE A 141 16.04 -34.37 -13.25
C PHE A 141 15.80 -35.78 -12.74
N LYS A 142 14.89 -35.94 -11.77
CA LYS A 142 14.43 -37.26 -11.33
C LYS A 142 13.79 -37.98 -12.52
N ASP A 143 14.35 -39.13 -12.84
CA ASP A 143 13.90 -39.98 -13.95
C ASP A 143 12.70 -40.79 -13.47
N SER A 144 11.49 -40.25 -13.60
CA SER A 144 10.27 -41.02 -13.37
C SER A 144 9.38 -40.95 -14.62
N ARG A 145 9.08 -42.14 -15.15
CA ARG A 145 8.11 -42.35 -16.24
C ARG A 145 6.68 -42.50 -15.72
N LYS A 146 6.47 -42.42 -14.41
CA LYS A 146 5.17 -42.59 -13.74
C LYS A 146 4.81 -41.28 -13.04
N MET A 147 3.79 -40.61 -13.56
CA MET A 147 3.16 -39.49 -12.88
C MET A 147 2.31 -40.05 -11.74
N ASP A 148 2.61 -39.66 -10.50
CA ASP A 148 1.82 -40.08 -9.34
C ASP A 148 0.57 -39.21 -9.26
N LEU A 149 -0.52 -39.71 -9.84
CA LEU A 149 -1.86 -39.11 -9.79
C LEU A 149 -2.59 -39.40 -8.46
N GLY A 150 -2.01 -40.23 -7.59
CA GLY A 150 -2.59 -40.61 -6.30
C GLY A 150 -2.30 -39.62 -5.17
N GLU A 151 -1.33 -38.71 -5.36
CA GLU A 151 -1.14 -37.59 -4.44
C GLU A 151 -2.19 -36.52 -4.72
N LEU A 152 -3.10 -36.33 -3.76
CA LEU A 152 -4.16 -35.30 -3.76
C LEU A 152 -3.57 -33.88 -3.68
N ALA A 153 -2.85 -33.46 -4.72
CA ALA A 153 -2.32 -32.12 -4.83
C ALA A 153 -3.47 -31.12 -5.01
N TRP A 154 -3.42 -30.04 -4.24
CA TRP A 154 -4.32 -28.91 -4.45
C TRP A 154 -4.09 -28.31 -5.83
N VAL A 155 -5.18 -27.90 -6.49
CA VAL A 155 -5.10 -27.19 -7.78
C VAL A 155 -4.28 -25.90 -7.62
N GLU A 156 -3.28 -25.73 -8.47
CA GLU A 156 -2.44 -24.52 -8.50
C GLU A 156 -3.15 -23.36 -9.21
N ARG A 157 -3.81 -22.52 -8.41
CA ARG A 157 -4.55 -21.34 -8.85
C ARG A 157 -4.43 -20.19 -7.84
N ASN A 158 -5.04 -19.05 -8.13
CA ASN A 158 -5.20 -17.96 -7.19
C ASN A 158 -6.59 -18.03 -6.55
N ASN A 159 -6.67 -18.53 -5.32
CA ASN A 159 -7.94 -18.64 -4.59
C ASN A 159 -8.48 -17.29 -4.08
N LYS A 160 -7.63 -16.24 -4.02
CA LYS A 160 -8.06 -14.90 -3.61
C LYS A 160 -8.67 -14.17 -4.81
N ILE A 161 -9.87 -13.61 -4.62
CA ILE A 161 -10.48 -12.71 -5.60
C ILE A 161 -9.67 -11.41 -5.61
N LYS A 162 -9.14 -11.02 -6.78
CA LYS A 162 -8.44 -9.75 -6.95
C LYS A 162 -9.44 -8.61 -7.09
N ASN A 163 -9.12 -7.50 -6.45
CA ASN A 163 -9.94 -6.29 -6.39
C ASN A 163 -9.05 -5.05 -6.35
N SER A 164 -9.67 -3.88 -6.37
CA SER A 164 -9.05 -2.57 -6.31
C SER A 164 -8.42 -2.21 -4.96
N LYS A 165 -7.62 -3.13 -4.39
CA LYS A 165 -6.88 -2.90 -3.15
C LYS A 165 -5.37 -2.87 -3.40
N ILE A 166 -4.70 -1.91 -2.78
CA ILE A 166 -3.25 -1.72 -2.78
C ILE A 166 -2.73 -2.11 -1.39
N LEU A 167 -1.71 -2.96 -1.33
CA LEU A 167 -0.98 -3.25 -0.09
C LEU A 167 0.18 -2.27 0.02
N PHE A 168 0.18 -1.44 1.06
CA PHE A 168 1.21 -0.43 1.29
C PHE A 168 1.55 -0.33 2.77
N HIS A 169 2.83 -0.47 3.12
CA HIS A 169 3.32 -0.53 4.51
C HIS A 169 2.50 -1.43 5.45
N GLY A 170 2.11 -2.62 4.97
CA GLY A 170 1.35 -3.61 5.77
C GLY A 170 -0.16 -3.33 5.88
N LEU A 171 -0.67 -2.26 5.26
CA LEU A 171 -2.09 -1.91 5.24
C LEU A 171 -2.69 -2.08 3.84
N ALA A 172 -3.93 -2.57 3.77
CA ALA A 172 -4.67 -2.71 2.53
C ALA A 172 -5.61 -1.51 2.32
N TYR A 173 -5.28 -0.67 1.33
CA TYR A 173 -6.05 0.50 0.92
C TYR A 173 -6.95 0.12 -0.24
N SER A 174 -8.20 0.60 -0.24
CA SER A 174 -9.04 0.51 -1.44
C SER A 174 -8.92 1.78 -2.27
N LEU A 175 -9.39 1.74 -3.51
CA LEU A 175 -9.44 2.90 -4.39
C LEU A 175 -10.85 3.51 -4.42
N VAL A 176 -10.93 4.83 -4.34
CA VAL A 176 -12.17 5.61 -4.55
C VAL A 176 -11.99 6.53 -5.75
N THR A 177 -13.04 6.66 -6.57
CA THR A 177 -13.00 7.51 -7.76
C THR A 177 -13.82 8.76 -7.50
N SER A 178 -13.24 9.92 -7.79
CA SER A 178 -13.96 11.18 -7.72
C SER A 178 -15.19 11.13 -8.63
N PRO A 179 -16.38 11.46 -8.12
CA PRO A 179 -17.57 11.56 -8.95
C PRO A 179 -17.46 12.71 -9.97
N ARG A 180 -16.58 13.68 -9.73
CA ARG A 180 -16.39 14.90 -10.55
C ARG A 180 -15.24 14.72 -11.55
N THR A 181 -14.01 14.70 -11.08
CA THR A 181 -12.78 14.71 -11.90
C THR A 181 -12.47 13.34 -12.50
N LYS A 182 -13.11 12.28 -12.00
CA LYS A 182 -12.79 10.86 -12.29
C LYS A 182 -11.37 10.45 -11.89
N ARG A 183 -10.64 11.31 -11.17
CA ARG A 183 -9.35 10.95 -10.55
C ARG A 183 -9.57 9.88 -9.50
N VAL A 184 -8.53 9.07 -9.28
CA VAL A 184 -8.55 7.96 -8.34
C VAL A 184 -7.73 8.33 -7.11
N TRP A 185 -8.27 8.05 -5.92
CA TRP A 185 -7.67 8.36 -4.63
C TRP A 185 -7.61 7.11 -3.75
N LEU A 186 -6.73 7.10 -2.75
CA LEU A 186 -6.81 6.10 -1.68
C LEU A 186 -8.04 6.34 -0.80
N ASP A 187 -8.69 5.26 -0.35
CA ASP A 187 -9.93 5.29 0.44
C ASP A 187 -9.78 5.87 1.85
N ARG A 188 -8.56 5.95 2.39
CA ARG A 188 -8.23 6.51 3.71
C ARG A 188 -6.86 7.20 3.75
N ASN A 189 -6.61 7.95 4.83
CA ASN A 189 -5.31 8.59 5.07
C ASN A 189 -4.23 7.51 5.23
N LEU A 190 -2.99 7.82 4.86
CA LEU A 190 -1.87 6.90 5.09
C LEU A 190 -1.73 6.60 6.59
N GLY A 191 -1.55 5.31 6.91
CA GLY A 191 -1.48 4.81 8.29
C GLY A 191 -2.83 4.42 8.91
N ALA A 192 -3.95 4.79 8.28
CA ALA A 192 -5.27 4.53 8.85
C ALA A 192 -5.65 3.03 8.75
N ARG A 193 -6.15 2.46 9.84
CA ARG A 193 -6.51 1.04 9.93
C ARG A 193 -7.85 0.75 9.25
N GLN A 194 -8.74 1.73 9.20
CA GLN A 194 -10.06 1.61 8.57
C GLN A 194 -10.48 2.86 7.80
N VAL A 195 -11.48 2.71 6.94
CA VAL A 195 -12.21 3.85 6.37
C VAL A 195 -13.04 4.47 7.48
N CYS A 196 -13.11 5.79 7.54
CA CYS A 196 -13.83 6.49 8.60
C CYS A 196 -15.30 6.08 8.69
N THR A 197 -15.70 5.68 9.90
CA THR A 197 -17.09 5.42 10.29
C THR A 197 -17.78 6.67 10.84
N SER A 198 -17.01 7.61 11.38
CA SER A 198 -17.41 8.97 11.76
C SER A 198 -16.25 9.94 11.50
N SER A 199 -16.48 11.25 11.62
CA SER A 199 -15.40 12.24 11.53
C SER A 199 -14.40 12.15 12.68
N THR A 200 -14.78 11.54 13.81
CA THR A 200 -13.98 11.44 15.05
C THR A 200 -13.41 10.05 15.30
N ASP A 201 -13.54 9.14 14.32
CA ASP A 201 -13.05 7.77 14.37
C ASP A 201 -11.52 7.71 14.42
N ALA A 202 -10.99 7.44 15.62
CA ALA A 202 -9.56 7.44 15.88
C ALA A 202 -8.77 6.44 15.03
N ASP A 203 -9.37 5.31 14.65
CA ASP A 203 -8.70 4.29 13.83
C ASP A 203 -8.61 4.69 12.34
N CYS A 204 -9.29 5.76 11.94
CA CYS A 204 -9.29 6.25 10.57
C CYS A 204 -8.43 7.51 10.33
N PHE A 205 -7.89 8.11 11.39
CA PHE A 205 -7.10 9.36 11.29
C PHE A 205 -5.83 9.18 10.46
N GLY A 206 -5.18 8.03 10.59
CA GLY A 206 -3.88 7.76 10.01
C GLY A 206 -2.73 8.38 10.80
N ASP A 207 -1.58 8.46 10.15
CA ASP A 207 -0.34 8.95 10.76
C ASP A 207 -0.14 10.47 10.53
N TYR A 208 0.87 11.03 11.20
CA TYR A 208 1.18 12.47 11.24
C TYR A 208 2.58 12.76 10.72
N TYR A 209 2.70 12.91 9.41
CA TYR A 209 3.97 13.10 8.71
C TYR A 209 4.47 14.55 8.81
N GLN A 210 5.77 14.73 8.96
CA GLN A 210 6.43 16.03 8.78
C GLN A 210 6.65 16.29 7.29
N TRP A 211 6.37 17.52 6.84
CA TRP A 211 6.27 17.78 5.41
C TRP A 211 7.61 17.59 4.69
N GLY A 212 7.62 16.78 3.63
CA GLY A 212 8.81 16.38 2.87
C GLY A 212 9.65 15.23 3.47
N ARG A 213 9.26 14.67 4.62
CA ARG A 213 10.01 13.59 5.30
C ARG A 213 9.51 12.20 4.88
N ALA A 214 10.43 11.25 4.74
CA ALA A 214 10.09 9.84 4.49
C ALA A 214 9.45 9.16 5.71
N LYS A 215 8.76 8.04 5.48
CA LYS A 215 8.25 7.18 6.55
C LYS A 215 9.41 6.48 7.26
N ASP A 216 9.70 6.90 8.48
CA ASP A 216 10.83 6.38 9.27
C ASP A 216 10.45 6.09 10.74
N GLY A 217 9.14 6.05 11.04
CA GLY A 217 8.58 5.80 12.36
C GLY A 217 8.20 7.07 13.13
N HIS A 218 8.66 8.25 12.71
CA HIS A 218 8.29 9.52 13.33
C HIS A 218 6.80 9.86 13.21
N GLU A 219 6.15 9.36 12.16
CA GLU A 219 4.77 9.69 11.80
C GLU A 219 3.76 9.12 12.80
N SER A 220 4.16 8.09 13.55
CA SER A 220 3.32 7.45 14.55
C SER A 220 2.87 8.45 15.60
N SER A 221 1.57 8.42 15.94
CA SER A 221 1.00 9.27 16.99
C SER A 221 1.62 9.03 18.38
N THR A 222 2.32 7.92 18.56
CA THR A 222 2.98 7.52 19.82
C THR A 222 4.50 7.56 19.73
N SER A 223 5.09 8.05 18.63
CA SER A 223 6.56 8.13 18.54
C SER A 223 7.12 9.08 19.61
N GLY A 224 8.34 8.84 20.06
CA GLY A 224 9.07 9.84 20.87
C GLY A 224 9.35 11.12 20.08
N THR A 225 9.72 12.18 20.79
CA THR A 225 10.14 13.46 20.20
C THR A 225 11.65 13.68 20.33
N THR A 226 12.20 14.60 19.54
CA THR A 226 13.58 15.09 19.69
C THR A 226 13.67 16.55 19.29
N THR A 227 14.49 17.31 20.01
CA THR A 227 14.85 18.71 19.67
C THR A 227 16.05 18.78 18.72
N ILE A 228 16.66 17.64 18.36
CA ILE A 228 17.78 17.59 17.43
C ILE A 228 17.24 17.66 16.00
N LEU A 229 17.38 18.82 15.38
CA LEU A 229 17.00 19.03 13.98
C LEU A 229 17.86 18.17 13.04
N ALA A 230 17.23 17.69 11.97
CA ALA A 230 17.90 16.90 10.93
C ALA A 230 18.93 17.74 10.17
N SER A 231 20.03 17.14 9.74
CA SER A 231 21.05 17.83 8.92
C SER A 231 20.63 18.00 7.46
N SER A 232 19.73 17.16 6.96
CA SER A 232 19.19 17.22 5.60
C SER A 232 17.84 16.51 5.50
N ILE A 233 17.15 16.69 4.38
CA ILE A 233 15.85 16.05 4.12
C ILE A 233 15.93 14.52 3.95
N THR A 234 17.12 13.98 3.66
CA THR A 234 17.37 12.54 3.45
C THR A 234 18.04 11.86 4.64
N THR A 235 18.50 12.62 5.65
CA THR A 235 19.17 12.07 6.83
C THR A 235 18.52 12.54 8.15
N PRO A 236 17.22 12.27 8.38
CA PRO A 236 16.57 12.61 9.64
C PRO A 236 16.91 11.63 10.78
N ALA A 237 16.64 12.04 12.03
CA ALA A 237 16.75 11.17 13.19
C ALA A 237 15.64 10.09 13.16
N PRO A 238 15.97 8.80 12.98
CA PRO A 238 14.95 7.77 12.74
C PRO A 238 14.04 7.60 13.95
N ASN A 239 12.77 7.25 13.71
CA ASN A 239 11.74 6.93 14.71
C ASN A 239 11.38 8.05 15.70
N LYS A 240 11.89 9.28 15.52
CA LYS A 240 11.58 10.41 16.40
C LYS A 240 10.98 11.58 15.63
N PHE A 241 9.92 12.13 16.19
CA PHE A 241 9.28 13.34 15.69
C PHE A 241 10.10 14.56 16.10
N ILE A 242 10.54 15.33 15.12
CA ILE A 242 11.43 16.47 15.38
C ILE A 242 10.59 17.67 15.81
N ILE A 243 10.85 18.19 16.99
CA ILE A 243 10.21 19.38 17.53
C ILE A 243 11.22 20.54 17.57
N ASP A 244 10.75 21.75 17.38
CA ASP A 244 11.56 22.96 17.46
C ASP A 244 11.00 23.92 18.52
N GLN A 245 11.77 24.07 19.59
CA GLN A 245 11.47 24.94 20.74
C GLN A 245 12.28 26.25 20.74
N SER A 246 13.14 26.46 19.73
CA SER A 246 14.13 27.53 19.72
C SER A 246 13.56 28.94 19.54
N ASN A 247 12.38 29.07 18.92
CA ASN A 247 11.74 30.36 18.63
C ASN A 247 10.33 30.45 19.22
N GLN A 248 10.22 31.05 20.41
CA GLN A 248 8.92 31.36 21.03
C GLN A 248 8.24 32.60 20.42
N SER A 249 9.02 33.59 19.95
CA SER A 249 8.52 34.90 19.48
C SER A 249 8.07 34.93 18.02
N ASN A 250 8.50 33.99 17.17
CA ASN A 250 8.07 33.90 15.77
C ASN A 250 7.82 32.44 15.36
N GLN A 251 6.63 31.93 15.70
CA GLN A 251 6.21 30.54 15.43
C GLN A 251 6.14 30.15 13.94
N ARG A 252 6.46 31.06 13.01
CA ARG A 252 6.31 30.91 11.55
C ARG A 252 7.59 30.48 10.83
N ALA A 253 8.66 30.13 11.55
CA ALA A 253 9.97 29.80 10.98
C ALA A 253 10.53 28.43 11.42
N ARG A 254 9.67 27.46 11.77
CA ARG A 254 10.10 26.17 12.33
C ARG A 254 10.16 25.09 11.26
N ASP A 255 11.37 24.65 10.89
CA ASP A 255 11.60 23.48 10.05
C ASP A 255 12.22 22.34 10.86
N TRP A 256 11.94 21.10 10.47
CA TRP A 256 12.50 19.90 11.09
C TRP A 256 13.94 19.62 10.62
N THR A 257 14.43 20.35 9.62
CA THR A 257 15.84 20.40 9.23
C THR A 257 16.53 21.67 9.74
N LYS A 258 17.83 21.59 10.01
CA LYS A 258 18.67 22.75 10.34
C LYS A 258 18.75 23.70 9.14
N ASN A 259 18.32 24.96 9.33
CA ASN A 259 18.56 26.11 8.44
C ASN A 259 18.84 25.72 6.96
N ASP A 260 17.85 25.11 6.34
CA ASP A 260 17.96 24.59 4.98
C ASP A 260 17.77 25.74 3.98
N SER A 261 18.78 26.61 3.89
CA SER A 261 18.80 27.71 2.91
C SER A 261 18.62 27.18 1.48
N ASN A 262 19.08 25.95 1.21
CA ASN A 262 19.00 25.27 -0.08
C ASN A 262 17.59 24.75 -0.40
N ASP A 263 16.74 24.51 0.60
CA ASP A 263 15.32 24.14 0.41
C ASP A 263 14.34 25.10 1.10
N SER A 264 14.73 26.37 1.22
CA SER A 264 13.86 27.39 1.81
C SER A 264 12.51 27.50 1.08
N ASN A 265 12.52 27.30 -0.24
CA ASN A 265 11.32 27.25 -1.09
C ASN A 265 10.67 25.86 -1.18
N GLY A 266 11.15 24.85 -0.45
CA GLY A 266 10.57 23.50 -0.41
C GLY A 266 10.70 22.68 -1.70
N ALA A 267 11.39 23.15 -2.74
CA ALA A 267 11.49 22.48 -4.03
C ALA A 267 12.13 21.07 -3.95
N LEU A 268 13.15 20.88 -3.10
CA LEU A 268 13.78 19.58 -2.90
C LEU A 268 12.82 18.60 -2.22
N ARG A 269 12.03 19.05 -1.24
CA ARG A 269 10.98 18.22 -0.62
C ARG A 269 9.85 17.88 -1.57
N ILE A 270 9.43 18.82 -2.44
CA ILE A 270 8.44 18.53 -3.51
C ILE A 270 8.97 17.43 -4.43
N ALA A 271 10.22 17.54 -4.86
CA ALA A 271 10.86 16.52 -5.70
C ALA A 271 11.01 15.18 -4.95
N ALA A 272 11.33 15.22 -3.66
CA ALA A 272 11.51 14.03 -2.84
C ALA A 272 10.20 13.26 -2.60
N TRP A 273 9.06 13.96 -2.51
CA TRP A 273 7.72 13.39 -2.32
C TRP A 273 6.98 13.01 -3.61
N LYS A 274 7.55 13.29 -4.77
CA LYS A 274 7.01 12.82 -6.05
C LYS A 274 7.12 11.29 -6.16
N ASP A 275 6.24 10.64 -6.91
CA ASP A 275 6.33 9.21 -7.24
C ASP A 275 7.75 8.83 -7.71
N GLY A 276 8.36 7.86 -7.04
CA GLY A 276 9.73 7.41 -7.25
C GLY A 276 10.83 8.33 -6.69
N GLY A 277 10.47 9.40 -5.98
CA GLY A 277 11.38 10.29 -5.26
C GLY A 277 12.02 9.63 -4.03
N VAL A 278 13.09 10.24 -3.52
CA VAL A 278 13.88 9.69 -2.40
C VAL A 278 13.09 9.53 -1.09
N ASN A 279 12.05 10.34 -0.90
CA ASN A 279 11.15 10.31 0.25
C ASN A 279 9.71 10.01 -0.17
N ASP A 280 9.50 9.33 -1.31
CA ASP A 280 8.16 9.02 -1.81
C ASP A 280 7.35 8.32 -0.72
N ILE A 281 6.25 8.96 -0.33
CA ILE A 281 5.44 8.58 0.81
C ILE A 281 4.17 7.84 0.37
N CYS A 282 3.85 7.89 -0.91
CA CYS A 282 2.66 7.27 -1.47
C CYS A 282 3.02 5.94 -2.13
N PRO A 283 2.04 5.04 -2.36
CA PRO A 283 2.28 3.84 -3.15
C PRO A 283 2.69 4.21 -4.57
N ALA A 284 3.51 3.37 -5.21
CA ALA A 284 3.94 3.59 -6.60
C ALA A 284 2.75 3.91 -7.54
N GLY A 285 2.91 4.95 -8.36
CA GLY A 285 1.87 5.49 -9.24
C GLY A 285 0.81 6.34 -8.51
N PHE A 286 1.10 6.74 -7.27
CA PHE A 286 0.33 7.73 -6.51
C PHE A 286 1.29 8.77 -5.94
N SER A 287 0.81 10.00 -5.84
CA SER A 287 1.53 11.11 -5.23
C SER A 287 0.69 11.81 -4.16
N VAL A 288 1.35 12.63 -3.33
CA VAL A 288 0.65 13.61 -2.49
C VAL A 288 0.01 14.66 -3.41
N PRO A 289 -1.30 14.95 -3.28
CA PRO A 289 -2.01 15.81 -4.22
C PRO A 289 -1.46 17.24 -4.22
N SER A 290 -1.44 17.87 -5.39
CA SER A 290 -1.24 19.32 -5.48
C SER A 290 -2.41 20.09 -4.86
N THR A 291 -2.19 21.37 -4.55
CA THR A 291 -3.26 22.27 -4.12
C THR A 291 -4.41 22.33 -5.12
N ALA A 292 -4.12 22.29 -6.42
CA ALA A 292 -5.15 22.34 -7.47
C ALA A 292 -6.01 21.07 -7.48
N GLU A 293 -5.36 19.90 -7.48
CA GLU A 293 -6.06 18.60 -7.48
C GLU A 293 -6.90 18.40 -6.23
N LEU A 294 -6.36 18.77 -5.05
CA LEU A 294 -7.12 18.67 -3.81
C LEU A 294 -8.32 19.62 -3.83
N LYS A 295 -8.14 20.88 -4.28
CA LYS A 295 -9.24 21.86 -4.35
C LYS A 295 -10.37 21.41 -5.26
N GLU A 296 -10.04 20.82 -6.40
CA GLU A 296 -11.04 20.39 -7.38
C GLU A 296 -11.97 19.30 -6.84
N ASP A 297 -11.44 18.41 -6.00
CA ASP A 297 -12.16 17.30 -5.37
C ASP A 297 -12.59 17.57 -3.92
N THR A 298 -12.35 18.77 -3.36
CA THR A 298 -12.81 19.16 -2.02
C THR A 298 -13.45 20.56 -1.97
N LEU A 299 -12.64 21.62 -1.98
CA LEU A 299 -13.05 23.01 -1.71
C LEU A 299 -13.98 23.58 -2.80
N ASN A 300 -13.68 23.30 -4.06
CA ASN A 300 -14.52 23.70 -5.19
C ASN A 300 -15.75 22.77 -5.36
N SER A 301 -15.87 21.76 -4.49
CA SER A 301 -16.80 20.64 -4.64
C SER A 301 -17.51 20.27 -3.34
N ASP A 302 -17.82 21.25 -2.49
CA ASP A 302 -18.75 21.18 -1.36
C ASP A 302 -18.16 20.89 0.04
N VAL A 303 -16.84 20.70 0.19
CA VAL A 303 -16.24 20.57 1.53
C VAL A 303 -16.09 21.95 2.16
N LYS A 304 -17.05 22.32 3.03
CA LYS A 304 -17.15 23.63 3.71
C LYS A 304 -16.84 23.60 5.20
N ASN A 305 -16.99 22.42 5.81
CA ASN A 305 -16.77 22.17 7.22
C ASN A 305 -16.50 20.68 7.47
N THR A 306 -16.13 20.30 8.69
CA THR A 306 -15.79 18.91 9.04
C THR A 306 -16.92 17.91 8.79
N ALA A 307 -18.19 18.31 8.92
CA ALA A 307 -19.33 17.45 8.59
C ALA A 307 -19.38 17.15 7.09
N THR A 308 -19.26 18.16 6.24
CA THR A 308 -19.20 17.99 4.77
C THR A 308 -17.92 17.29 4.31
N ALA A 309 -16.80 17.47 5.02
CA ALA A 309 -15.55 16.77 4.75
C ALA A 309 -15.72 15.25 4.95
N PHE A 310 -16.38 14.85 6.04
CA PHE A 310 -16.68 13.46 6.32
C PHE A 310 -17.75 12.86 5.40
N SER A 311 -18.76 13.63 5.00
CA SER A 311 -19.79 13.14 4.06
C SER A 311 -19.33 13.12 2.59
N SER A 312 -18.21 13.77 2.27
CA SER A 312 -17.60 13.73 0.94
C SER A 312 -17.18 12.31 0.52
N PHE A 313 -16.90 12.11 -0.77
CA PHE A 313 -16.43 10.82 -1.28
C PHE A 313 -15.08 10.37 -0.69
N LEU A 314 -14.27 11.32 -0.19
CA LEU A 314 -12.99 11.06 0.47
C LEU A 314 -13.13 10.71 1.96
N LYS A 315 -14.30 10.97 2.56
CA LYS A 315 -14.60 10.75 3.98
C LYS A 315 -13.50 11.26 4.91
N LEU A 316 -13.14 12.53 4.76
CA LEU A 316 -12.00 13.10 5.47
C LEU A 316 -12.28 13.19 6.97
N PRO A 317 -11.44 12.59 7.83
CA PRO A 317 -11.60 12.68 9.27
C PRO A 317 -11.11 14.01 9.83
N ALA A 318 -11.63 14.36 11.00
CA ALA A 318 -11.08 15.37 11.87
C ALA A 318 -9.84 14.86 12.60
N ALA A 319 -8.80 14.48 11.85
CA ALA A 319 -7.58 13.85 12.37
C ALA A 319 -6.73 14.78 13.24
N GLY A 320 -6.96 16.09 13.22
CA GLY A 320 -6.12 17.06 13.91
C GLY A 320 -4.71 17.10 13.32
N SER A 321 -3.74 17.53 14.12
CA SER A 321 -2.33 17.58 13.71
C SER A 321 -1.41 17.35 14.89
N ARG A 322 -0.16 16.98 14.63
CA ARG A 322 0.86 16.87 15.67
C ARG A 322 1.68 18.14 15.75
N ASN A 323 1.80 18.71 16.94
CA ASN A 323 2.40 20.02 17.17
C ASN A 323 3.93 19.97 17.01
N GLY A 324 4.47 20.81 16.13
CA GLY A 324 5.91 20.93 15.90
C GLY A 324 6.72 21.55 17.04
N PHE A 325 6.08 22.03 18.12
CA PHE A 325 6.75 22.62 19.29
C PHE A 325 7.00 21.61 20.43
N ASN A 326 5.99 20.80 20.73
CA ASN A 326 5.98 19.91 21.90
C ASN A 326 5.62 18.46 21.54
N GLY A 327 5.16 18.20 20.31
CA GLY A 327 4.79 16.87 19.83
C GLY A 327 3.37 16.44 20.19
N ASP A 328 2.57 17.32 20.81
CA ASP A 328 1.20 17.02 21.23
C ASP A 328 0.26 16.82 20.03
N LEU A 329 -0.74 15.98 20.21
CA LEU A 329 -1.81 15.77 19.23
C LEU A 329 -2.92 16.79 19.45
N ASN A 330 -2.97 17.80 18.58
CA ASN A 330 -3.93 18.89 18.68
C ASN A 330 -5.16 18.63 17.80
N ASP A 331 -6.31 19.12 18.24
CA ASP A 331 -7.56 19.22 17.46
C ASP A 331 -8.11 17.89 16.92
N ARG A 332 -7.70 16.75 17.50
CA ARG A 332 -8.26 15.43 17.19
C ARG A 332 -9.76 15.41 17.50
N GLY A 333 -10.56 15.04 16.51
CA GLY A 333 -12.01 15.07 16.55
C GLY A 333 -12.65 16.41 16.17
N SER A 334 -11.86 17.47 15.98
CA SER A 334 -12.37 18.83 15.73
C SER A 334 -11.95 19.44 14.41
N VAL A 335 -10.75 19.11 13.90
CA VAL A 335 -10.20 19.71 12.67
C VAL A 335 -9.70 18.62 11.73
N ALA A 336 -10.05 18.70 10.44
CA ALA A 336 -9.38 17.91 9.41
C ALA A 336 -8.14 18.67 8.92
N PHE A 337 -6.99 18.00 8.90
CA PHE A 337 -5.72 18.57 8.46
C PHE A 337 -5.03 17.62 7.49
N LEU A 338 -4.75 18.09 6.27
CA LEU A 338 -4.06 17.31 5.24
C LEU A 338 -2.93 18.12 4.62
N TRP A 339 -1.76 17.50 4.50
CA TRP A 339 -0.68 18.07 3.69
C TRP A 339 -1.01 17.99 2.19
N VAL A 340 -0.53 18.98 1.43
CA VAL A 340 -0.49 18.95 -0.04
C VAL A 340 0.96 18.91 -0.54
N GLY A 341 1.17 18.30 -1.71
CA GLY A 341 2.49 18.06 -2.28
C GLY A 341 3.04 19.23 -3.09
N ALA A 342 2.19 20.12 -3.61
CA ALA A 342 2.61 21.27 -4.43
C ALA A 342 2.01 22.57 -3.88
N GLY A 343 2.87 23.37 -3.25
CA GLY A 343 2.50 24.60 -2.54
C GLY A 343 3.48 24.89 -1.42
N ALA A 344 4.75 25.13 -1.73
CA ALA A 344 5.64 25.72 -0.75
C ALA A 344 5.33 27.22 -0.68
N ALA A 345 5.03 27.70 0.53
CA ALA A 345 4.70 29.10 0.73
C ALA A 345 5.91 30.00 0.37
N LYS A 346 5.63 31.26 0.06
CA LYS A 346 6.61 32.31 -0.26
C LYS A 346 7.61 32.62 0.89
N ASN A 347 7.44 32.00 2.06
CA ASN A 347 8.24 32.19 3.27
C ASN A 347 8.94 30.87 3.67
N SER A 348 10.18 30.97 4.16
CA SER A 348 11.24 29.96 4.10
C SER A 348 11.06 28.64 4.88
N ALA A 349 9.96 28.42 5.63
CA ALA A 349 9.77 27.22 6.46
C ALA A 349 8.32 26.71 6.53
N ASP A 350 7.42 27.27 5.71
CA ASP A 350 6.02 26.89 5.67
C ASP A 350 5.68 26.11 4.40
N SER A 351 4.69 25.23 4.51
CA SER A 351 4.09 24.50 3.39
C SER A 351 2.57 24.57 3.46
N ASP A 352 1.93 24.42 2.31
CA ASP A 352 0.47 24.42 2.20
C ASP A 352 -0.12 23.16 2.84
N ALA A 353 -1.23 23.35 3.55
CA ALA A 353 -2.08 22.31 4.06
C ALA A 353 -3.54 22.69 3.86
N MET A 354 -4.40 21.70 3.64
CA MET A 354 -5.83 21.90 3.80
C MET A 354 -6.20 21.81 5.27
N LYS A 355 -6.92 22.82 5.78
CA LYS A 355 -7.50 22.83 7.11
C LYS A 355 -9.01 23.01 7.00
N VAL A 356 -9.76 22.08 7.59
CA VAL A 356 -11.22 22.15 7.66
C VAL A 356 -11.65 22.17 9.13
N THR A 357 -12.41 23.19 9.52
CA THR A 357 -12.98 23.35 10.86
C THR A 357 -14.49 23.12 10.83
N SER A 358 -15.19 23.38 11.94
CA SER A 358 -16.66 23.34 11.98
C SER A 358 -17.32 24.41 11.10
N ASN A 359 -16.60 25.45 10.70
CA ASN A 359 -17.15 26.63 10.03
C ASN A 359 -16.36 27.10 8.80
N SER A 360 -15.18 26.56 8.52
CA SER A 360 -14.37 26.96 7.37
C SER A 360 -13.61 25.78 6.76
N SER A 361 -13.14 25.98 5.54
CA SER A 361 -12.41 25.00 4.75
C SER A 361 -11.49 25.74 3.81
N ASP A 362 -10.19 25.71 4.09
CA ASP A 362 -9.23 26.60 3.47
C ASP A 362 -7.87 25.91 3.25
N ILE A 363 -7.10 26.42 2.29
CA ILE A 363 -5.67 26.15 2.22
C ILE A 363 -4.96 27.16 3.10
N VAL A 364 -4.11 26.68 3.99
CA VAL A 364 -3.36 27.47 4.97
C VAL A 364 -1.88 27.16 4.89
N ASN A 365 -1.03 28.13 5.20
CA ASN A 365 0.40 27.90 5.38
C ASN A 365 0.69 27.42 6.81
N ARG A 366 1.52 26.39 6.93
CA ARG A 366 1.87 25.76 8.19
C ARG A 366 3.34 25.35 8.21
N VAL A 367 3.95 25.52 9.38
CA VAL A 367 5.34 25.13 9.61
C VAL A 367 5.58 23.66 9.29
N ARG A 368 6.67 23.38 8.59
CA ARG A 368 7.02 22.03 8.14
C ARG A 368 7.29 21.06 9.30
N THR A 369 7.65 21.58 10.49
CA THR A 369 7.76 20.79 11.73
C THR A 369 6.44 20.16 12.20
N ARG A 370 5.28 20.71 11.78
CA ARG A 370 3.98 20.16 12.15
C ARG A 370 3.78 18.78 11.51
N GLY A 371 3.11 17.89 12.21
CA GLY A 371 2.72 16.58 11.70
C GLY A 371 1.30 16.63 11.16
N GLY A 372 1.11 16.16 9.93
CA GLY A 372 -0.19 16.20 9.26
C GLY A 372 -0.46 14.90 8.51
N SER A 373 -1.75 14.59 8.34
CA SER A 373 -2.15 13.41 7.59
C SER A 373 -1.91 13.61 6.08
N ILE A 374 -1.72 12.50 5.37
CA ILE A 374 -1.53 12.47 3.92
C ILE A 374 -2.62 11.61 3.29
N ARG A 375 -3.17 12.09 2.18
CA ARG A 375 -4.14 11.38 1.35
C ARG A 375 -3.62 11.34 -0.09
N CYS A 376 -3.23 10.16 -0.58
CA CYS A 376 -2.64 10.05 -1.91
C CYS A 376 -3.68 10.02 -3.03
N ILE A 377 -3.32 10.63 -4.16
CA ILE A 377 -4.04 10.62 -5.43
C ILE A 377 -3.23 9.86 -6.48
N LYS A 378 -3.90 9.15 -7.38
CA LYS A 378 -3.25 8.44 -8.47
C LYS A 378 -2.69 9.42 -9.49
N ASP A 379 -1.47 9.15 -9.95
CA ASP A 379 -0.81 9.95 -10.98
C ASP A 379 -1.52 9.82 -12.33
N LEU A 380 -1.29 10.82 -13.20
CA LEU A 380 -1.88 10.92 -14.54
C LEU A 380 -1.05 10.20 -15.60
#